data_AF-A0A089M3L1-F1
#
_entry.id   AF-A0A089M3L1-F1
#
_cell.length_a   1.000
_cell.length_b   1.000
_cell.length_c   1.000
_cell.angle_alpha   90.00
_cell.angle_beta   90.00
_cell.angle_gamma   90.00
#
_symmetry.space_group_name_H-M   'P 1'
#
loop_
_entity.id
_entity.type
_entity.pdbx_description
1 polymer ?
#
loop_
_entity_poly.entity_id
_entity_poly.type
_entity_poly.pdbx_seq_one_letter_code
_entity_poly.pdbx_strand_id
1 'polypeptide(L)'
;MHKFRKLRIVIIVIEEWGIDSGPFIHDFYNDGKVIHWTVDNTRDAMAAKPGKTEYVCRAIGLAETAESYRVEVSDCAGYAKDENISLISFNKDRL
;
A
#
# COMPACT_ATOMS: atom_id res chain seq x y z
N MET A 1 8.13 6.00 22.23
CA MET A 1 7.36 7.15 21.69
C MET A 1 7.46 7.12 20.17
N HIS A 2 6.43 6.65 19.48
CA HIS A 2 6.39 6.65 18.01
C HIS A 2 6.07 8.07 17.53
N LYS A 3 7.03 8.69 16.84
CA LYS A 3 6.98 10.08 16.41
C LYS A 3 6.11 10.17 15.16
N PHE A 4 4.81 10.40 15.33
CA PHE A 4 3.91 10.74 14.22
C PHE A 4 4.39 12.04 13.56
N ARG A 5 5.04 11.94 12.39
CA ARG A 5 5.31 13.11 11.55
C ARG A 5 3.98 13.54 10.93
N LYS A 6 3.69 14.84 10.91
CA LYS A 6 2.56 15.40 10.15
C LYS A 6 2.62 14.86 8.72
N LEU A 7 1.61 14.07 8.35
CA LEU A 7 1.38 13.59 7.00
C LEU A 7 1.15 14.82 6.10
N ARG A 8 2.09 15.09 5.19
CA ARG A 8 1.92 16.12 4.15
C ARG A 8 0.98 15.56 3.07
N ILE A 9 0.26 16.43 2.38
CA ILE A 9 -0.55 16.04 1.23
C ILE A 9 0.39 15.48 0.17
N VAL A 10 0.14 14.24 -0.24
CA VAL A 10 0.99 13.48 -1.16
C VAL A 10 0.11 12.64 -2.07
N ILE A 11 0.49 12.58 -3.35
CA ILE A 11 -0.10 11.72 -4.36
C ILE A 11 1.04 10.93 -5.00
N ILE A 12 0.95 9.60 -5.03
CA ILE A 12 1.97 8.72 -5.60
C ILE A 12 1.26 7.61 -6.37
N VAL A 13 1.69 7.35 -7.60
CA VAL A 13 1.30 6.17 -8.37
C VAL A 13 2.50 5.26 -8.54
N ILE A 14 2.36 3.98 -8.22
CA ILE A 14 3.40 2.94 -8.34
C ILE A 14 2.83 1.81 -9.20
N GLU A 15 3.61 1.35 -10.18
CA GLU A 15 3.26 0.17 -10.99
C GLU A 15 4.21 -0.98 -10.64
N GLU A 16 3.68 -2.04 -10.03
CA GLU A 16 4.39 -3.28 -9.77
C GLU A 16 4.06 -4.29 -10.88
N TRP A 17 5.02 -4.52 -11.78
CA TRP A 17 4.82 -5.40 -12.93
C TRP A 17 5.08 -6.87 -12.58
N GLY A 18 4.09 -7.72 -12.84
CA GLY A 18 4.31 -9.16 -12.94
C GLY A 18 5.10 -9.49 -14.20
N ILE A 19 5.98 -10.50 -14.13
CA ILE A 19 6.86 -10.91 -15.25
C ILE A 19 6.03 -11.26 -16.49
N ASP A 20 4.93 -11.99 -16.31
CA ASP A 20 4.11 -12.55 -17.41
C ASP A 20 2.68 -12.02 -17.44
N SER A 21 2.29 -11.18 -16.47
CA SER A 21 0.87 -11.06 -16.14
C SER A 21 0.30 -9.64 -16.17
N GLY A 22 1.12 -8.60 -16.22
CA GLY A 22 0.66 -7.20 -16.19
C GLY A 22 0.81 -6.58 -14.79
N PRO A 23 0.45 -5.29 -14.61
CA PRO A 23 0.80 -4.58 -13.38
C PRO A 23 -0.27 -4.62 -12.30
N PHE A 24 0.17 -4.59 -11.04
CA PHE A 24 -0.56 -4.04 -9.90
C PHE A 24 -0.27 -2.55 -9.82
N ILE A 25 -1.31 -1.73 -9.96
CA ILE A 25 -1.22 -0.28 -9.89
C ILE A 25 -1.62 0.14 -8.48
N HIS A 26 -0.71 0.77 -7.75
CA HIS A 26 -0.93 1.34 -6.43
C HIS A 26 -1.10 2.85 -6.59
N ASP A 27 -2.29 3.36 -6.31
CA ASP A 27 -2.58 4.79 -6.26
C ASP A 27 -2.75 5.21 -4.80
N PHE A 28 -1.82 6.02 -4.32
CA PHE A 28 -1.77 6.52 -2.95
C PHE A 28 -2.10 8.01 -2.93
N TYR A 29 -3.13 8.35 -2.17
CA TYR A 29 -3.51 9.72 -1.85
C TYR A 29 -3.60 9.89 -0.33
N ASN A 30 -3.10 11.01 0.18
CA ASN A 30 -3.30 11.38 1.57
C ASN A 30 -3.59 12.88 1.68
N ASP A 31 -4.64 13.25 2.42
CA ASP A 31 -5.07 14.64 2.65
C ASP A 31 -4.47 15.27 3.94
N GLY A 32 -3.63 14.50 4.65
CA GLY A 32 -3.04 14.87 5.93
C GLY A 32 -3.79 14.35 7.16
N LYS A 33 -4.91 13.66 6.96
CA LYS A 33 -5.73 13.02 8.01
C LYS A 33 -6.15 11.59 7.64
N VAL A 34 -6.45 11.38 6.36
CA VAL A 34 -6.95 10.13 5.81
C VAL A 34 -6.08 9.73 4.62
N ILE A 35 -5.74 8.46 4.60
CA ILE A 35 -5.02 7.78 3.53
C ILE A 35 -6.06 7.03 2.69
N HIS A 36 -6.04 7.28 1.40
CA HIS A 36 -6.72 6.48 0.39
C HIS A 36 -5.65 5.73 -0.39
N TRP A 37 -5.65 4.40 -0.31
CA TRP A 37 -4.76 3.56 -1.08
C TRP A 37 -5.58 2.63 -1.96
N THR A 38 -5.53 2.81 -3.27
CA THR A 38 -6.16 1.90 -4.22
C THR A 38 -5.13 0.93 -4.79
N VAL A 39 -5.45 -0.35 -4.76
CA VAL A 39 -4.73 -1.41 -5.49
C VAL A 39 -5.61 -1.85 -6.64
N ASP A 40 -5.13 -1.62 -7.87
CA ASP A 40 -5.79 -2.00 -9.11
C ASP A 40 -4.97 -3.07 -9.84
N ASN A 41 -5.50 -4.28 -9.88
CA ASN A 41 -4.93 -5.40 -10.61
C ASN A 41 -5.87 -5.87 -11.74
N THR A 42 -6.75 -5.00 -12.23
CA THR A 42 -7.67 -5.31 -13.34
C THR A 42 -6.95 -5.63 -14.65
N ARG A 43 -5.68 -5.20 -14.76
CA ARG A 43 -4.81 -5.42 -15.91
C ARG A 43 -3.85 -6.60 -15.73
N ASP A 44 -3.91 -7.27 -14.59
CA ASP A 44 -3.13 -8.47 -14.33
C ASP A 44 -3.92 -9.71 -14.78
N ALA A 45 -3.51 -10.32 -15.90
CA ALA A 45 -4.11 -11.51 -16.48
C ALA A 45 -3.97 -12.76 -15.60
N MET A 46 -3.03 -12.77 -14.64
CA MET A 46 -2.82 -13.89 -13.71
C MET A 46 -3.32 -13.58 -12.29
N ALA A 47 -3.99 -12.44 -12.09
CA ALA A 47 -4.56 -12.11 -10.79
C ALA A 47 -5.64 -13.14 -10.40
N ALA A 48 -5.45 -13.78 -9.24
CA ALA A 48 -6.43 -14.71 -8.70
C ALA A 48 -7.82 -14.07 -8.47
N LYS A 49 -7.83 -12.77 -8.16
CA LYS A 49 -9.03 -11.94 -8.01
C LYS A 49 -8.75 -10.57 -8.64
N PRO A 50 -9.06 -10.39 -9.94
CA PRO A 50 -8.89 -9.10 -10.59
C PRO A 50 -9.94 -8.11 -10.09
N GLY A 51 -9.53 -6.87 -9.86
CA GLY A 51 -10.42 -5.82 -9.37
C GLY A 51 -9.68 -4.58 -8.89
N LYS A 52 -10.46 -3.71 -8.27
CA LYS A 52 -9.96 -2.53 -7.56
C LYS A 52 -10.36 -2.66 -6.11
N THR A 53 -9.39 -2.52 -5.22
CA THR A 53 -9.63 -2.48 -3.78
C THR A 53 -9.11 -1.16 -3.24
N GLU A 54 -9.98 -0.40 -2.59
CA GLU A 54 -9.61 0.84 -1.90
C GLU A 54 -9.51 0.58 -0.39
N TYR A 55 -8.38 0.99 0.18
CA TYR A 55 -8.14 0.99 1.62
C TYR A 55 -8.19 2.45 2.12
N VAL A 56 -9.18 2.74 2.95
CA VAL A 56 -9.35 4.06 3.58
C VAL A 56 -8.88 3.97 5.03
N CYS A 57 -7.70 4.50 5.33
CA CYS A 57 -6.98 4.28 6.58
C CYS A 57 -6.53 5.60 7.23
N ARG A 58 -6.10 5.55 8.50
CA ARG A 58 -5.60 6.73 9.24
C ARG A 58 -4.14 6.63 9.65
N ALA A 59 -3.55 5.43 9.55
CA ALA A 59 -2.15 5.21 9.87
C ALA A 59 -1.44 4.49 8.71
N ILE A 60 -0.19 4.88 8.51
CA ILE A 60 0.75 4.23 7.59
C ILE A 60 2.07 4.02 8.33
N GLY A 61 2.66 2.85 8.13
CA GLY A 61 3.92 2.43 8.71
C GLY A 61 4.84 1.84 7.65
N LEU A 62 6.12 1.81 7.99
CA LEU A 62 7.13 1.08 7.24
C LEU A 62 7.65 -0.03 8.17
N ALA A 63 7.33 -1.27 7.86
CA ALA A 63 7.90 -2.43 8.53
C ALA A 63 9.17 -2.83 7.80
N GLU A 64 10.28 -2.92 8.54
CA GLU A 64 11.57 -3.29 7.99
C GLU A 64 11.93 -4.72 8.40
N THR A 65 12.34 -5.50 7.41
CA THR A 65 12.91 -6.85 7.60
C THR A 65 14.36 -6.87 7.12
N ALA A 66 15.06 -7.99 7.31
CA ALA A 66 16.41 -8.15 6.77
C ALA A 66 16.45 -7.96 5.24
N GLU A 67 15.42 -8.39 4.53
CA GLU A 67 15.41 -8.51 3.07
C GLU A 67 14.55 -7.45 2.36
N SER A 68 13.57 -6.87 3.05
CA SER A 68 12.58 -5.99 2.41
C SER A 68 12.07 -4.88 3.33
N TYR A 69 11.61 -3.81 2.71
CA TYR A 69 10.73 -2.81 3.31
C TYR A 69 9.28 -3.12 2.93
N ARG A 70 8.37 -3.12 3.89
CA ARG A 70 6.93 -3.33 3.66
C ARG A 70 6.17 -2.08 4.08
N VAL A 71 5.33 -1.59 3.20
CA VAL A 71 4.44 -0.47 3.49
C VAL A 71 3.13 -1.05 4.02
N GLU A 72 2.81 -0.69 5.25
CA GLU A 72 1.65 -1.19 5.98
C GLU A 72 0.69 -0.06 6.30
N VAL A 73 -0.61 -0.32 6.21
CA VAL A 73 -1.66 0.60 6.65
C VAL A 73 -2.48 -0.02 7.77
N SER A 74 -2.98 0.82 8.67
CA SER A 74 -3.81 0.40 9.81
C SER A 74 -4.83 1.47 10.19
N ASP A 75 -5.75 1.11 11.09
CA ASP A 75 -6.96 1.89 11.40
C ASP A 75 -7.77 2.15 10.11
N CYS A 76 -8.04 1.07 9.39
CA CYS A 76 -8.73 1.06 8.10
C CYS A 76 -10.24 0.83 8.25
N ALA A 77 -11.04 1.54 7.46
CA ALA A 77 -12.49 1.37 7.44
C ALA A 77 -12.86 -0.05 6.94
N GLY A 78 -13.68 -0.76 7.70
CA GLY A 78 -14.11 -2.12 7.37
C GLY A 78 -13.18 -3.24 7.85
N TYR A 79 -12.09 -2.90 8.54
CA TYR A 79 -11.10 -3.83 9.09
C TYR A 79 -11.01 -3.71 10.62
N ALA A 80 -10.38 -4.68 11.28
CA ALA A 80 -10.17 -4.58 12.74
C ALA A 80 -9.17 -3.45 13.08
N LYS A 81 -9.34 -2.82 14.25
CA LYS A 81 -8.54 -1.64 14.62
C LYS A 81 -7.03 -1.93 14.75
N ASP A 82 -6.69 -3.15 15.13
CA ASP A 82 -5.34 -3.64 15.34
C ASP A 82 -4.78 -4.39 14.12
N GLU A 83 -5.56 -4.44 13.02
CA GLU A 83 -5.13 -5.07 11.77
C GLU A 83 -4.13 -4.17 11.04
N ASN A 84 -2.99 -4.76 10.68
CA ASN A 84 -2.00 -4.13 9.80
C ASN A 84 -2.05 -4.83 8.44
N ILE A 85 -2.34 -4.07 7.39
CA ILE A 85 -2.46 -4.57 6.02
C ILE A 85 -1.20 -4.17 5.26
N SER A 86 -0.40 -5.15 4.84
CA SER A 86 0.76 -4.93 3.99
C SER A 86 0.33 -4.79 2.53
N LEU A 87 0.54 -3.62 1.93
CA LEU A 87 0.05 -3.30 0.59
C LEU A 87 1.10 -3.45 -0.50
N ILE A 88 2.35 -3.10 -0.22
CA ILE A 88 3.46 -3.22 -1.18
C ILE A 88 4.76 -3.50 -0.44
N SER A 89 5.65 -4.26 -1.06
CA SER A 89 6.97 -4.58 -0.52
C SER A 89 8.09 -4.30 -1.51
N PHE A 90 9.16 -3.67 -1.03
CA PHE A 90 10.36 -3.39 -1.82
C PHE A 90 11.49 -4.26 -1.28
N ASN A 91 12.04 -5.12 -2.15
CA ASN A 91 13.22 -5.89 -1.80
C ASN A 91 14.45 -4.97 -1.77
N LYS A 92 15.26 -5.06 -0.71
CA LYS A 92 16.44 -4.22 -0.50
C LYS A 92 17.52 -4.45 -1.54
N ASP A 93 17.62 -5.65 -2.10
CA ASP A 93 18.62 -5.98 -3.12
C ASP A 93 18.29 -5.37 -4.49
N ARG A 94 17.10 -4.76 -4.63
CA ARG A 94 16.59 -4.14 -5.86
C ARG A 94 16.42 -2.61 -5.76
N LEU A 95 16.86 -2.00 -4.65
CA LEU A 95 16.88 -0.55 -4.41
C LEU A 95 18.29 0.01 -4.59
#